data_AF-A0A183HH77-F1
#
_entry.id   AF-A0A183HH77-F1
#
_cell.length_a   1.000
_cell.length_b   1.000
_cell.length_c   1.000
_cell.angle_alpha   90.00
_cell.angle_beta   90.00
_cell.angle_gamma   90.00
#
_symmetry.space_group_name_H-M   'P 1'
#
loop_
_entity.id
_entity.type
_entity.pdbx_description
1 polymer ?
#
loop_
_entity_poly.entity_id
_entity_poly.type
_entity_poly.pdbx_seq_one_letter_code
_entity_poly.pdbx_strand_id
1 'polypeptide(L)'
;MRFMRLLQKSTLHEQIQAMNAIVHAMVIALNPSSPVPFVNGAVAIWKRLENVVPRSLCEATVCAWSTDELNHDMLIEQPLFLFRCDERLFENDLLFPCYLRILSFYLSASRTFLLQKLQMNQNGRDDQRVEREELTRSLIGAQDSAVVQILLEICGRFRNIIVHRLCCAHIHQMFIADPVLSKLVHFQGYSLRLIPLAVREIPSMHICLEFVHEILALADISKRVFAIVLIAELAQQVYVFSNAIYYEL
;
A
#
# COMPACT_ATOMS: atom_id res chain seq x y z
N MET A 1 -10.20 -11.65 26.81
CA MET A 1 -11.36 -10.77 26.49
C MET A 1 -11.60 -9.65 27.50
N ARG A 2 -11.78 -9.92 28.80
CA ARG A 2 -12.10 -8.89 29.82
C ARG A 2 -11.02 -7.80 29.92
N PHE A 3 -9.74 -8.17 29.95
CA PHE A 3 -8.63 -7.22 29.99
C PHE A 3 -8.58 -6.27 28.79
N MET A 4 -8.74 -6.79 27.56
CA MET A 4 -8.78 -5.97 26.34
C MET A 4 -9.90 -4.91 26.40
N ARG A 5 -11.09 -5.28 26.89
CA ARG A 5 -12.20 -4.32 27.05
C ARG A 5 -11.93 -3.25 28.12
N LEU A 6 -11.27 -3.63 29.22
CA LEU A 6 -10.87 -2.67 30.26
C LEU A 6 -9.82 -1.70 29.72
N LEU A 7 -8.79 -2.22 29.05
CA LEU A 7 -7.72 -1.41 28.45
C LEU A 7 -8.25 -0.52 27.33
N GLN A 8 -9.24 -0.96 26.56
CA GLN A 8 -9.86 -0.13 25.53
C GLN A 8 -10.56 1.11 26.13
N LYS A 9 -11.08 1.01 27.36
CA LYS A 9 -11.74 2.10 28.11
C LYS A 9 -10.78 2.91 28.99
N SER A 10 -9.54 2.46 29.14
CA SER A 10 -8.56 3.11 29.99
C SER A 10 -8.06 4.43 29.38
N THR A 11 -7.28 5.17 30.14
CA THR A 11 -6.62 6.38 29.66
C THR A 11 -5.58 6.06 28.60
N LEU A 12 -5.24 7.07 27.79
CA LEU A 12 -4.18 6.97 26.79
C LEU A 12 -2.82 6.68 27.41
N HIS A 13 -2.55 7.24 28.60
CA HIS A 13 -1.32 7.00 29.34
C HIS A 13 -1.15 5.51 29.70
N GLU A 14 -2.20 4.87 30.22
CA GLU A 14 -2.20 3.44 30.51
C GLU A 14 -2.02 2.59 29.25
N GLN A 15 -2.59 3.02 28.11
CA GLN A 15 -2.43 2.33 26.83
C GLN A 15 -1.00 2.42 26.29
N ILE A 16 -0.34 3.58 26.46
CA ILE A 16 1.07 3.75 26.08
C ILE A 16 1.95 2.81 26.90
N GLN A 17 1.72 2.74 28.21
CA GLN A 17 2.44 1.79 29.08
C GLN A 17 2.19 0.33 28.68
N ALA A 18 1.02 0.02 28.13
CA ALA A 18 0.65 -1.30 27.65
C ALA A 18 1.02 -1.57 26.17
N MET A 19 1.79 -0.70 25.51
CA MET A 19 2.09 -0.80 24.06
C MET A 19 2.61 -2.19 23.65
N ASN A 20 3.57 -2.74 24.38
CA ASN A 20 4.13 -4.07 24.09
C ASN A 20 3.08 -5.18 24.18
N ALA A 21 2.14 -5.07 25.13
CA ALA A 21 1.04 -6.02 25.25
C ALA A 21 0.04 -5.88 24.08
N ILE A 22 -0.18 -4.67 23.57
CA ILE A 22 -1.00 -4.43 22.38
C ILE A 22 -0.33 -5.03 21.14
N VAL A 23 0.96 -4.80 20.94
CA VAL A 23 1.72 -5.39 19.83
C VAL A 23 1.65 -6.92 19.89
N HIS A 24 1.85 -7.51 21.07
CA HIS A 24 1.72 -8.95 21.25
C HIS A 24 0.29 -9.45 20.97
N ALA A 25 -0.73 -8.69 21.36
CA ALA A 25 -2.12 -9.00 21.02
C ALA A 25 -2.38 -8.98 19.50
N MET A 26 -1.73 -8.07 18.76
CA MET A 26 -1.80 -8.01 17.29
C MET A 26 -1.18 -9.25 16.64
N VAL A 27 -0.10 -9.82 17.22
CA VAL A 27 0.48 -11.09 16.76
C VAL A 27 -0.48 -12.26 17.01
N ILE A 28 -1.08 -12.35 18.19
CA ILE A 28 -2.09 -13.37 18.50
C ILE A 28 -3.26 -13.26 17.51
N ALA A 29 -3.69 -12.04 17.22
CA ALA A 29 -4.78 -11.74 16.30
C ALA A 29 -4.53 -12.14 14.84
N LEU A 30 -3.30 -12.48 14.44
CA LEU A 30 -3.01 -13.08 13.14
C LEU A 30 -3.64 -14.47 12.99
N ASN A 31 -3.88 -15.17 14.09
CA ASN A 31 -4.54 -16.47 14.05
C ASN A 31 -6.01 -16.29 13.64
N PRO A 32 -6.49 -16.94 12.55
CA PRO A 32 -7.88 -16.86 12.10
C PRO A 32 -8.91 -17.31 13.14
N SER A 33 -8.52 -18.14 14.12
CA SER A 33 -9.38 -18.56 15.24
C SER A 33 -9.54 -17.51 16.33
N SER A 34 -8.85 -16.36 16.23
CA SER A 34 -8.94 -15.29 17.20
C SER A 34 -10.35 -14.68 17.24
N PRO A 35 -10.95 -14.50 18.43
CA PRO A 35 -12.28 -13.90 18.52
C PRO A 35 -12.31 -12.48 17.93
N VAL A 36 -13.20 -12.21 16.98
CA VAL A 36 -13.32 -10.89 16.33
C VAL A 36 -13.37 -9.70 17.31
N PRO A 37 -14.09 -9.75 18.45
CA PRO A 37 -14.09 -8.63 19.39
C PRO A 37 -12.74 -8.42 20.11
N PHE A 38 -11.88 -9.43 20.19
CA PHE A 38 -10.50 -9.28 20.66
C PHE A 38 -9.68 -8.46 19.67
N VAL A 39 -9.72 -8.87 18.39
CA VAL A 39 -8.97 -8.24 17.30
C VAL A 39 -9.40 -6.78 17.15
N ASN A 40 -10.70 -6.52 17.12
CA ASN A 40 -11.23 -5.15 17.06
C ASN A 40 -10.80 -4.29 18.25
N GLY A 41 -10.71 -4.87 19.45
CA GLY A 41 -10.19 -4.17 20.63
C GLY A 41 -8.71 -3.79 20.48
N ALA A 42 -7.88 -4.74 20.03
CA ALA A 42 -6.46 -4.50 19.77
C ALA A 42 -6.25 -3.43 18.70
N VAL A 43 -6.94 -3.54 17.56
CA VAL A 43 -6.88 -2.58 16.45
C VAL A 43 -7.33 -1.18 16.89
N ALA A 44 -8.40 -1.08 17.70
CA ALA A 44 -8.87 0.20 18.19
C ALA A 44 -7.84 0.91 19.08
N ILE A 45 -7.17 0.16 19.97
CA ILE A 45 -6.10 0.72 20.82
C ILE A 45 -4.89 1.08 19.96
N TRP A 46 -4.47 0.20 19.05
CA TRP A 46 -3.35 0.44 18.14
C TRP A 46 -3.53 1.74 17.34
N LYS A 47 -4.71 1.96 16.75
CA LYS A 47 -5.03 3.20 16.01
C LYS A 47 -4.98 4.46 16.88
N ARG A 48 -5.27 4.36 18.17
CA ARG A 48 -5.12 5.50 19.10
C ARG A 48 -3.65 5.76 19.42
N LEU A 49 -2.88 4.71 19.69
CA LEU A 49 -1.45 4.81 19.97
C LEU A 49 -0.67 5.37 18.80
N GLU A 50 -1.07 5.03 17.58
CA GLU A 50 -0.44 5.53 16.35
C GLU A 50 -0.45 7.06 16.28
N ASN A 51 -1.50 7.72 16.79
CA ASN A 51 -1.58 9.18 16.81
C ASN A 51 -0.67 9.85 17.86
N VAL A 52 -0.02 9.07 18.73
CA VAL A 52 0.75 9.58 19.88
C VAL A 52 2.21 9.17 19.80
N VAL A 53 2.45 7.90 19.47
CA VAL A 53 3.78 7.27 19.43
C VAL A 53 3.96 6.49 18.12
N PRO A 54 3.75 7.12 16.93
CA PRO A 54 3.71 6.42 15.64
C PRO A 54 4.99 5.65 15.35
N ARG A 55 6.17 6.28 15.54
CA ARG A 55 7.46 5.65 15.23
C ARG A 55 7.67 4.37 16.03
N SER A 56 7.63 4.46 17.37
CA SER A 56 7.90 3.31 18.24
C SER A 56 6.83 2.23 18.11
N LEU A 57 5.57 2.62 17.87
CA LEU A 57 4.49 1.65 17.63
C LEU A 57 4.70 0.91 16.31
N CYS A 58 4.96 1.63 15.21
CA CYS A 58 5.20 1.04 13.89
C CYS A 58 6.41 0.09 13.94
N GLU A 59 7.53 0.54 14.51
CA GLU A 59 8.74 -0.27 14.68
C GLU A 59 8.45 -1.54 15.47
N ALA A 60 7.85 -1.43 16.67
CA ALA A 60 7.51 -2.61 17.48
C ALA A 60 6.54 -3.56 16.77
N THR A 61 5.56 -3.02 16.02
CA THR A 61 4.58 -3.83 15.29
C THR A 61 5.24 -4.57 14.13
N VAL A 62 6.13 -3.92 13.37
CA VAL A 62 6.87 -4.57 12.27
C VAL A 62 7.78 -5.66 12.79
N CYS A 63 8.55 -5.39 13.86
CA CYS A 63 9.40 -6.40 14.50
C CYS A 63 8.59 -7.63 14.94
N ALA A 64 7.35 -7.43 15.37
CA ALA A 64 6.49 -8.52 15.83
C ALA A 64 5.81 -9.30 14.67
N TRP A 65 5.71 -8.70 13.49
CA TRP A 65 5.07 -9.29 12.31
C TRP A 65 6.06 -9.81 11.27
N SER A 66 7.35 -9.54 11.40
CA SER A 66 8.39 -10.07 10.52
C SER A 66 9.22 -11.13 11.23
N THR A 67 9.77 -12.06 10.45
CA THR A 67 10.83 -12.97 10.92
C THR A 67 12.20 -12.30 10.91
N ASP A 68 12.35 -11.23 10.13
CA ASP A 68 13.59 -10.49 9.99
C ASP A 68 13.73 -9.46 11.12
N GLU A 69 14.96 -9.24 11.59
CA GLU A 69 15.27 -8.17 12.54
C GLU A 69 15.29 -6.81 11.82
N LEU A 70 14.10 -6.29 11.51
CA LEU A 70 13.92 -4.99 10.85
C LEU A 70 13.91 -3.86 11.89
N ASN A 71 14.70 -2.82 11.65
CA ASN A 71 14.68 -1.59 12.47
C ASN A 71 14.22 -0.38 11.66
N HIS A 72 14.00 0.73 12.34
CA HIS A 72 13.53 1.96 11.72
C HIS A 72 14.42 2.45 10.55
N ASP A 73 15.74 2.41 10.72
CA ASP A 73 16.68 2.97 9.73
C ASP A 73 16.68 2.12 8.45
N MET A 74 16.66 0.79 8.58
CA MET A 74 16.53 -0.12 7.45
C MET A 74 15.23 0.09 6.67
N LEU A 75 14.12 0.35 7.37
CA LEU A 75 12.80 0.53 6.75
C LEU A 75 12.64 1.91 6.11
N ILE A 76 13.34 2.93 6.59
CA ILE A 76 13.44 4.22 5.90
C ILE A 76 14.22 4.07 4.60
N GLU A 77 15.34 3.36 4.63
CA GLU A 77 16.15 3.16 3.43
C GLU A 77 15.49 2.22 2.42
N GLN A 78 14.81 1.17 2.90
CA GLN A 78 14.22 0.12 2.09
C GLN A 78 12.83 -0.28 2.62
N PRO A 79 11.78 0.53 2.38
CA PRO A 79 10.44 0.27 2.90
C PRO A 79 9.80 -1.00 2.32
N LEU A 80 10.29 -1.51 1.18
CA LEU A 80 9.80 -2.76 0.60
C LEU A 80 10.09 -4.00 1.46
N PHE A 81 11.00 -3.90 2.44
CA PHE A 81 11.19 -4.98 3.43
C PHE A 81 9.95 -5.25 4.27
N LEU A 82 9.00 -4.30 4.36
CA LEU A 82 7.72 -4.52 5.03
C LEU A 82 6.92 -5.70 4.45
N PHE A 83 7.09 -6.02 3.17
CA PHE A 83 6.41 -7.14 2.54
C PHE A 83 6.98 -8.51 2.93
N ARG A 84 8.08 -8.57 3.69
CA ARG A 84 8.61 -9.78 4.34
C ARG A 84 7.94 -10.03 5.70
N CYS A 85 6.67 -9.71 5.80
CA CYS A 85 5.86 -9.93 6.99
C CYS A 85 5.17 -11.30 6.95
N ASP A 86 4.56 -11.69 8.07
CA ASP A 86 3.74 -12.90 8.18
C ASP A 86 2.58 -12.86 7.17
N GLU A 87 2.59 -13.81 6.21
CA GLU A 87 1.62 -13.85 5.11
C GLU A 87 0.16 -13.96 5.58
N ARG A 88 -0.10 -14.38 6.83
CA ARG A 88 -1.46 -14.37 7.40
C ARG A 88 -2.08 -12.97 7.43
N LEU A 89 -1.26 -11.91 7.43
CA LEU A 89 -1.72 -10.53 7.29
C LEU A 89 -2.49 -10.32 5.98
N PHE A 90 -2.09 -10.97 4.89
CA PHE A 90 -2.69 -10.83 3.58
C PHE A 90 -4.05 -11.56 3.44
N GLU A 91 -4.43 -12.33 4.46
CA GLU A 91 -5.77 -12.94 4.59
C GLU A 91 -6.56 -12.34 5.77
N ASN A 92 -6.00 -11.37 6.50
CA ASN A 92 -6.61 -10.80 7.72
C ASN A 92 -7.11 -9.37 7.48
N ASP A 93 -8.39 -9.24 7.13
CA ASP A 93 -9.06 -7.98 6.83
C ASP A 93 -9.15 -6.99 8.00
N LEU A 94 -9.03 -7.46 9.25
CA LEU A 94 -9.07 -6.62 10.44
C LEU A 94 -7.71 -5.94 10.72
N LEU A 95 -6.61 -6.66 10.50
CA LEU A 95 -5.25 -6.18 10.74
C LEU A 95 -4.63 -5.49 9.52
N PHE A 96 -5.02 -5.90 8.31
CA PHE A 96 -4.47 -5.34 7.07
C PHE A 96 -4.57 -3.81 6.95
N PRO A 97 -5.63 -3.13 7.43
CA PRO A 97 -5.65 -1.66 7.47
C PRO A 97 -4.53 -1.05 8.33
N CYS A 98 -4.14 -1.69 9.43
CA CYS A 98 -3.00 -1.24 10.24
C CYS A 98 -1.68 -1.45 9.48
N TYR A 99 -1.53 -2.58 8.79
CA TYR A 99 -0.38 -2.83 7.91
C TYR A 99 -0.25 -1.75 6.82
N LEU A 100 -1.33 -1.40 6.12
CA LEU A 100 -1.31 -0.33 5.11
C LEU A 100 -0.92 1.04 5.68
N ARG A 101 -1.29 1.33 6.94
CA ARG A 101 -0.88 2.58 7.61
C ARG A 101 0.61 2.58 7.94
N ILE A 102 1.16 1.45 8.37
CA ILE A 102 2.61 1.28 8.56
C ILE A 102 3.35 1.44 7.23
N LEU A 103 2.84 0.85 6.15
CA LEU A 103 3.39 1.01 4.80
C LEU A 103 3.41 2.49 4.39
N SER A 104 2.28 3.21 4.50
CA SER A 104 2.23 4.65 4.22
C SER A 104 3.22 5.46 5.05
N PHE A 105 3.36 5.12 6.33
CA PHE A 105 4.30 5.78 7.24
C PHE A 105 5.74 5.63 6.73
N TYR A 106 6.18 4.42 6.42
CA TYR A 106 7.56 4.19 5.97
C TYR A 106 7.82 4.64 4.53
N LEU A 107 6.84 4.59 3.63
CA LEU A 107 6.98 5.20 2.29
C LEU A 107 7.16 6.72 2.40
N SER A 108 6.39 7.37 3.27
CA SER A 108 6.51 8.80 3.53
C SER A 108 7.85 9.14 4.18
N ALA A 109 8.28 8.38 5.19
CA ALA A 109 9.55 8.57 5.87
C ALA A 109 10.74 8.36 4.92
N SER A 110 10.70 7.32 4.09
CA SER A 110 11.69 7.04 3.05
C SER A 110 11.80 8.19 2.05
N ARG A 111 10.66 8.71 1.57
CA ARG A 111 10.62 9.87 0.68
C ARG A 111 11.27 11.09 1.33
N THR A 112 10.92 11.40 2.57
CA THR A 112 11.51 12.52 3.32
C THR A 112 13.02 12.33 3.50
N PHE A 113 13.47 11.12 3.85
CA PHE A 113 14.89 10.80 4.01
C PHE A 113 15.68 11.00 2.71
N LEU A 114 15.18 10.50 1.58
CA LEU A 114 15.82 10.67 0.28
C LEU A 114 15.92 12.15 -0.12
N LEU A 115 14.84 12.93 0.09
CA LEU A 115 14.83 14.36 -0.18
C LEU A 115 15.78 15.15 0.73
N GLN A 116 15.91 14.76 2.00
CA GLN A 116 16.88 15.36 2.91
C GLN A 116 18.33 15.03 2.52
N LYS A 117 18.59 13.78 2.11
CA LYS A 117 19.91 13.33 1.65
C LYS A 117 20.36 14.07 0.39
N LEU A 118 19.42 14.47 -0.48
CA LEU A 118 19.69 15.39 -1.58
C LEU A 118 20.14 16.77 -1.08
N GLN A 119 19.40 17.36 -0.13
CA GLN A 119 19.67 18.70 0.39
C GLN A 119 21.01 18.78 1.16
N MET A 120 21.43 17.72 1.85
CA MET A 120 22.71 17.74 2.57
C MET A 120 23.92 17.64 1.64
N ASN A 121 23.74 17.08 0.45
CA ASN A 121 24.83 16.84 -0.52
C ASN A 121 24.99 17.97 -1.55
N GLN A 122 24.70 19.22 -1.17
CA GLN A 122 24.72 20.41 -2.03
C GLN A 122 26.12 20.79 -2.58
N ASN A 123 27.23 20.20 -2.14
CA ASN A 123 28.56 20.65 -2.55
C ASN A 123 29.00 20.26 -4.00
N GLY A 124 28.07 19.84 -4.87
CA GLY A 124 28.33 19.50 -6.27
C GLY A 124 28.04 20.65 -7.26
N ARG A 125 28.63 20.58 -8.47
CA ARG A 125 28.32 21.46 -9.63
C ARG A 125 26.83 21.34 -9.99
N ASP A 126 26.25 22.38 -10.59
CA ASP A 126 24.81 22.44 -10.90
C ASP A 126 24.30 21.24 -11.72
N ASP A 127 25.06 20.80 -12.73
CA ASP A 127 24.69 19.61 -13.53
C ASP A 127 24.56 18.33 -12.69
N GLN A 128 25.45 18.14 -11.70
CA GLN A 128 25.41 16.97 -10.80
C GLN A 128 24.24 17.05 -9.82
N ARG A 129 23.73 18.25 -9.53
CA ARG A 129 22.56 18.42 -8.67
C ARG A 129 21.30 18.01 -9.41
N VAL A 130 21.14 18.46 -10.65
CA VAL A 130 20.01 18.09 -11.53
C VAL A 130 19.96 16.58 -11.71
N GLU A 131 21.08 15.94 -12.06
CA GLU A 131 21.16 14.48 -12.21
C GLU A 131 20.75 13.74 -10.92
N ARG A 132 21.20 14.20 -9.74
CA ARG A 132 20.82 13.58 -8.46
C ARG A 132 19.33 13.73 -8.15
N GLU A 133 18.74 14.88 -8.45
CA GLU A 133 17.31 15.10 -8.28
C GLU A 133 16.50 14.16 -9.18
N GLU A 134 16.88 14.03 -10.44
CA GLU A 134 16.25 13.11 -11.40
C GLU A 134 16.37 11.66 -10.93
N LEU A 135 17.56 11.24 -10.48
CA LEU A 135 17.77 9.90 -9.94
C LEU A 135 16.90 9.63 -8.71
N THR A 136 16.76 10.61 -7.82
CA THR A 136 15.95 10.46 -6.60
C THR A 136 14.46 10.37 -6.92
N ARG A 137 13.96 11.22 -7.82
CA ARG A 137 12.57 11.13 -8.31
C ARG A 137 12.32 9.77 -8.98
N SER A 138 13.25 9.31 -9.81
CA SER A 138 13.17 8.01 -10.47
C SER A 138 13.15 6.86 -9.46
N LEU A 139 13.96 6.92 -8.41
CA LEU A 139 13.99 5.92 -7.34
C LEU A 139 12.67 5.88 -6.56
N ILE A 140 12.13 7.04 -6.19
CA ILE A 140 10.83 7.14 -5.51
C ILE A 140 9.73 6.55 -6.40
N GLY A 141 9.69 6.92 -7.69
CA GLY A 141 8.73 6.38 -8.64
C GLY A 141 8.86 4.86 -8.83
N ALA A 142 10.08 4.33 -8.87
CA ALA A 142 10.33 2.89 -8.94
C ALA A 142 9.84 2.17 -7.67
N GLN A 143 10.08 2.74 -6.49
CA GLN A 143 9.61 2.20 -5.22
C GLN A 143 8.08 2.19 -5.14
N ASP A 144 7.43 3.31 -5.47
CA ASP A 144 5.98 3.42 -5.45
C ASP A 144 5.35 2.47 -6.49
N SER A 145 5.99 2.28 -7.65
CA SER A 145 5.55 1.29 -8.64
C SER A 145 5.69 -0.13 -8.12
N ALA A 146 6.79 -0.46 -7.45
CA ALA A 146 6.98 -1.77 -6.84
C ALA A 146 5.92 -2.06 -5.75
N VAL A 147 5.54 -1.06 -4.95
CA VAL A 147 4.43 -1.19 -3.99
C VAL A 147 3.13 -1.56 -4.71
N VAL A 148 2.78 -0.85 -5.79
CA VAL A 148 1.56 -1.14 -6.57
C VAL A 148 1.60 -2.56 -7.13
N GLN A 149 2.74 -2.99 -7.68
CA GLN A 149 2.93 -4.34 -8.19
C GLN A 149 2.71 -5.40 -7.10
N ILE A 150 3.35 -5.24 -5.94
CA ILE A 150 3.22 -6.20 -4.83
C ILE A 150 1.77 -6.24 -4.29
N LEU A 151 1.09 -5.08 -4.19
CA LEU A 151 -0.32 -5.03 -3.78
C LEU A 151 -1.24 -5.74 -4.78
N LEU A 152 -0.98 -5.63 -6.08
CA LEU A 152 -1.69 -6.39 -7.12
C LEU A 152 -1.38 -7.88 -7.05
N GLU A 153 -0.13 -8.26 -6.78
CA GLU A 153 0.26 -9.66 -6.58
C GLU A 153 -0.43 -10.28 -5.35
N ILE A 154 -0.58 -9.52 -4.26
CA ILE A 154 -1.36 -9.93 -3.09
C ILE A 154 -2.80 -10.28 -3.53
N CYS A 155 -3.45 -9.43 -4.34
CA CYS A 155 -4.79 -9.70 -4.89
C CYS A 155 -4.86 -10.95 -5.79
N GLY A 156 -3.75 -11.35 -6.40
CA GLY A 156 -3.66 -12.54 -7.25
C GLY A 156 -3.33 -13.83 -6.50
N ARG A 157 -2.66 -13.71 -5.35
CA ARG A 157 -2.15 -14.83 -4.57
C ARG A 157 -3.08 -15.25 -3.43
N PHE A 158 -3.72 -14.28 -2.78
CA PHE A 158 -4.58 -14.49 -1.63
C PHE A 158 -6.06 -14.46 -2.02
N ARG A 159 -6.94 -14.85 -1.09
CA ARG A 159 -8.37 -15.06 -1.37
C ARG A 159 -9.29 -14.05 -0.68
N ASN A 160 -8.80 -13.33 0.32
CA ASN A 160 -9.61 -12.38 1.06
C ASN A 160 -9.99 -11.15 0.20
N ILE A 161 -11.24 -11.14 -0.25
CA ILE A 161 -11.80 -10.06 -1.09
C ILE A 161 -11.78 -8.69 -0.40
N ILE A 162 -11.87 -8.63 0.93
CA ILE A 162 -11.81 -7.36 1.68
C ILE A 162 -10.37 -6.83 1.64
N VAL A 163 -9.37 -7.69 1.80
CA VAL A 163 -7.96 -7.33 1.60
C VAL A 163 -7.73 -6.83 0.18
N HIS A 164 -8.31 -7.48 -0.84
CA HIS A 164 -8.16 -7.04 -2.24
C HIS A 164 -8.73 -5.63 -2.44
N ARG A 165 -9.91 -5.35 -1.87
CA ARG A 165 -10.51 -4.00 -1.89
C ARG A 165 -9.65 -2.97 -1.17
N LEU A 166 -9.02 -3.33 -0.06
CA LEU A 166 -8.11 -2.46 0.67
C LEU A 166 -6.84 -2.17 -0.14
N CYS A 167 -6.27 -3.18 -0.81
CA CYS A 167 -5.16 -3.00 -1.76
C CYS A 167 -5.56 -2.03 -2.88
N CYS A 168 -6.68 -2.28 -3.55
CA CYS A 168 -7.16 -1.44 -4.66
C CYS A 168 -7.47 -0.01 -4.21
N ALA A 169 -8.08 0.17 -3.03
CA ALA A 169 -8.30 1.50 -2.47
C ALA A 169 -6.98 2.22 -2.17
N HIS A 170 -5.96 1.52 -1.70
CA HIS A 170 -4.63 2.09 -1.48
C HIS A 170 -3.96 2.48 -2.80
N ILE A 171 -3.97 1.60 -3.80
CA ILE A 171 -3.45 1.89 -5.15
C ILE A 171 -4.19 3.09 -5.77
N HIS A 172 -5.51 3.16 -5.60
CA HIS A 172 -6.29 4.31 -6.04
C HIS A 172 -5.75 5.62 -5.44
N GLN A 173 -5.52 5.66 -4.12
CA GLN A 173 -4.95 6.85 -3.47
C GLN A 173 -3.54 7.17 -3.99
N MET A 174 -2.71 6.16 -4.27
CA MET A 174 -1.38 6.37 -4.86
C MET A 174 -1.48 6.99 -6.26
N PHE A 175 -2.40 6.53 -7.10
CA PHE A 175 -2.63 7.11 -8.43
C PHE A 175 -3.23 8.52 -8.39
N ILE A 176 -4.05 8.83 -7.38
CA ILE A 176 -4.54 10.20 -7.18
C ILE A 176 -3.41 11.13 -6.73
N ALA A 177 -2.53 10.64 -5.86
CA ALA A 177 -1.39 11.42 -5.36
C ALA A 177 -0.33 11.66 -6.45
N ASP A 178 -0.10 10.68 -7.33
CA ASP A 178 0.79 10.79 -8.48
C ASP A 178 0.20 10.08 -9.72
N PRO A 179 -0.43 10.82 -10.64
CA PRO A 179 -0.95 10.27 -11.89
C PRO A 179 0.10 9.60 -12.79
N VAL A 180 1.36 10.06 -12.73
CA VAL A 180 2.46 9.50 -13.54
C VAL A 180 2.78 8.07 -13.10
N LEU A 181 2.59 7.76 -11.81
CA LEU A 181 2.71 6.41 -11.29
C LEU A 181 1.79 5.42 -12.00
N SER A 182 0.53 5.83 -12.29
CA SER A 182 -0.40 4.99 -13.04
C SER A 182 0.15 4.64 -14.42
N LYS A 183 0.69 5.63 -15.14
CA LYS A 183 1.36 5.41 -16.43
C LYS A 183 2.55 4.45 -16.28
N LEU A 184 3.43 4.69 -15.31
CA LEU A 184 4.59 3.83 -15.06
C LEU A 184 4.21 2.36 -14.81
N VAL A 185 3.25 2.11 -13.92
CA VAL A 185 2.77 0.77 -13.58
C VAL A 185 2.21 0.04 -14.81
N HIS A 186 1.41 0.72 -15.64
CA HIS A 186 0.82 0.10 -16.82
C HIS A 186 1.82 -0.10 -17.97
N PHE A 187 2.84 0.75 -18.08
CA PHE A 187 3.98 0.51 -18.97
C PHE A 187 4.85 -0.66 -18.50
N GLN A 188 4.99 -0.87 -17.19
CA GLN A 188 5.61 -2.07 -16.62
C GLN A 188 4.74 -3.32 -16.84
N GLY A 189 3.42 -3.16 -16.78
CA GLY A 189 2.44 -4.23 -16.90
C GLY A 189 2.37 -5.10 -15.65
N TYR A 190 1.35 -5.94 -15.59
CA TYR A 190 1.12 -6.93 -14.56
C TYR A 190 0.29 -8.08 -15.15
N SER A 191 0.03 -9.15 -14.39
CA SER A 191 -0.73 -10.30 -14.86
C SER A 191 -2.08 -9.89 -15.47
N LEU A 192 -2.35 -10.34 -16.70
CA LEU A 192 -3.60 -10.03 -17.43
C LEU A 192 -4.86 -10.40 -16.62
N ARG A 193 -4.75 -11.42 -15.76
CA ARG A 193 -5.84 -11.88 -14.89
C ARG A 193 -6.25 -10.86 -13.82
N LEU A 194 -5.37 -9.90 -13.52
CA LEU A 194 -5.60 -8.86 -12.51
C LEU A 194 -6.21 -7.60 -13.12
N ILE A 195 -6.19 -7.43 -14.45
CA ILE A 195 -6.75 -6.25 -15.12
C ILE A 195 -8.25 -6.07 -14.80
N PRO A 196 -9.12 -7.11 -14.89
CA PRO A 196 -10.55 -6.93 -14.57
C PRO A 196 -10.77 -6.49 -13.12
N LEU A 197 -9.98 -7.02 -12.18
CA LEU A 197 -10.04 -6.64 -10.76
C LEU A 197 -9.56 -5.20 -10.57
N ALA A 198 -8.44 -4.82 -11.17
CA ALA A 198 -7.90 -3.46 -11.08
C ALA A 198 -8.89 -2.45 -11.64
N VAL A 199 -9.38 -2.66 -12.87
CA VAL A 199 -10.36 -1.79 -13.53
C VAL A 199 -11.64 -1.64 -12.69
N ARG A 200 -12.18 -2.74 -12.15
CA ARG A 200 -13.43 -2.71 -11.37
C ARG A 200 -13.28 -2.06 -10.00
N GLU A 201 -12.18 -2.34 -9.28
CA GLU A 201 -12.03 -1.96 -7.87
C GLU A 201 -11.19 -0.68 -7.65
N ILE A 202 -10.47 -0.18 -8.67
CA ILE A 202 -9.67 1.05 -8.59
C ILE A 202 -10.39 2.17 -9.39
N PRO A 203 -11.09 3.11 -8.74
CA PRO A 203 -11.90 4.12 -9.44
C PRO A 203 -11.12 5.03 -10.39
N SER A 204 -9.84 5.28 -10.12
CA SER A 204 -8.97 6.13 -10.95
C SER A 204 -8.46 5.48 -12.23
N MET A 205 -8.87 4.24 -12.55
CA MET A 205 -8.37 3.53 -13.74
C MET A 205 -8.75 4.18 -15.07
N HIS A 206 -9.79 5.03 -15.09
CA HIS A 206 -10.19 5.78 -16.27
C HIS A 206 -9.05 6.67 -16.84
N ILE A 207 -8.10 7.10 -16.00
CA ILE A 207 -6.93 7.88 -16.44
C ILE A 207 -6.06 7.12 -17.44
N CYS A 208 -6.14 5.78 -17.47
CA CYS A 208 -5.37 4.97 -18.41
C CYS A 208 -5.72 5.25 -19.87
N LEU A 209 -6.94 5.75 -20.14
CA LEU A 209 -7.36 6.15 -21.48
C LEU A 209 -6.48 7.25 -22.09
N GLU A 210 -5.85 8.08 -21.25
CA GLU A 210 -4.97 9.16 -21.69
C GLU A 210 -3.68 8.64 -22.33
N PHE A 211 -3.17 7.48 -21.93
CA PHE A 211 -1.86 6.98 -22.36
C PHE A 211 -1.85 5.56 -22.94
N VAL A 212 -2.97 4.82 -22.90
CA VAL A 212 -3.00 3.41 -23.36
C VAL A 212 -2.65 3.24 -24.84
N HIS A 213 -2.91 4.27 -25.65
CA HIS A 213 -2.51 4.31 -27.06
C HIS A 213 -0.98 4.27 -27.24
N GLU A 214 -0.23 4.87 -26.31
CA GLU A 214 1.23 4.84 -26.31
C GLU A 214 1.75 3.42 -26.04
N ILE A 215 1.11 2.67 -25.13
CA ILE A 215 1.45 1.27 -24.84
C ILE A 215 1.17 0.40 -26.07
N LEU A 216 0.06 0.65 -26.76
CA LEU A 216 -0.31 -0.07 -27.98
C LEU A 216 0.66 0.17 -29.15
N ALA A 217 1.33 1.33 -29.16
CA ALA A 217 2.33 1.69 -30.16
C ALA A 217 3.71 1.05 -29.91
N LEU A 218 3.93 0.43 -28.75
CA LEU A 218 5.19 -0.28 -28.45
C LEU A 218 5.38 -1.47 -29.39
N ALA A 219 6.62 -1.75 -29.79
CA ALA A 219 6.96 -2.91 -30.61
C ALA A 219 6.76 -4.26 -29.88
N ASP A 220 6.70 -4.24 -28.54
CA ASP A 220 6.55 -5.43 -27.70
C ASP A 220 5.12 -5.99 -27.76
N ILE A 221 4.97 -7.22 -28.26
CA ILE A 221 3.68 -7.88 -28.41
C ILE A 221 2.96 -8.12 -27.08
N SER A 222 3.69 -8.42 -26.01
CA SER A 222 3.13 -8.67 -24.69
C SER A 222 2.52 -7.38 -24.13
N LYS A 223 3.19 -6.24 -24.34
CA LYS A 223 2.66 -4.92 -23.97
C LYS A 223 1.44 -4.54 -24.78
N ARG A 224 1.44 -4.84 -26.08
CA ARG A 224 0.26 -4.62 -26.94
C ARG A 224 -0.93 -5.46 -26.50
N VAL A 225 -0.72 -6.74 -26.17
CA VAL A 225 -1.77 -7.62 -25.62
C VAL A 225 -2.29 -7.06 -24.30
N PHE A 226 -1.41 -6.63 -23.40
CA PHE A 226 -1.79 -5.97 -22.14
C PHE A 226 -2.66 -4.74 -22.40
N ALA A 227 -2.26 -3.85 -23.31
CA ALA A 227 -3.03 -2.66 -23.68
C ALA A 227 -4.41 -2.99 -24.25
N ILE A 228 -4.51 -4.01 -25.12
CA ILE A 228 -5.78 -4.45 -25.70
C ILE A 228 -6.73 -4.95 -24.61
N VAL A 229 -6.25 -5.78 -23.67
CA VAL A 229 -7.06 -6.27 -22.56
C VAL A 229 -7.50 -5.12 -21.66
N LEU A 230 -6.59 -4.19 -21.34
CA LEU A 230 -6.90 -3.00 -20.55
C LEU A 230 -7.98 -2.13 -21.20
N ILE A 231 -7.87 -1.88 -22.52
CA ILE A 231 -8.88 -1.13 -23.28
C ILE A 231 -10.24 -1.85 -23.23
N ALA A 232 -10.25 -3.16 -23.43
CA ALA A 232 -11.48 -3.94 -23.42
C ALA A 232 -12.21 -3.86 -22.07
N GLU A 233 -11.48 -4.00 -20.96
CA GLU A 233 -12.03 -3.91 -19.60
C GLU A 233 -12.52 -2.48 -19.27
N LEU A 234 -11.74 -1.45 -19.64
CA LEU A 234 -12.13 -0.05 -19.44
C LEU A 234 -13.41 0.31 -20.23
N ALA A 235 -13.52 -0.17 -21.47
CA ALA A 235 -14.69 0.06 -22.32
C ALA A 235 -15.96 -0.58 -21.72
N GLN A 236 -15.85 -1.79 -21.17
CA GLN A 236 -16.96 -2.45 -20.49
C GLN A 236 -17.42 -1.66 -19.26
N GLN A 237 -16.49 -1.18 -18.45
CA GLN A 237 -16.81 -0.40 -17.26
C GLN A 237 -17.56 0.90 -17.61
N VAL A 238 -17.08 1.66 -18.61
CA VAL A 238 -17.73 2.90 -19.06
C VAL A 238 -19.12 2.64 -19.63
N TYR A 239 -19.29 1.55 -20.40
CA TYR A 239 -20.58 1.16 -20.94
C TYR A 239 -21.61 0.82 -19.85
N VAL A 240 -21.19 0.09 -18.81
CA VAL A 240 -22.06 -0.23 -17.66
C VAL A 240 -22.49 1.05 -16.93
N PHE A 241 -21.59 2.00 -16.70
CA PHE A 241 -21.94 3.28 -16.07
C PHE A 241 -22.93 4.09 -16.91
N SER A 242 -22.73 4.15 -18.23
CA SER A 242 -23.65 4.84 -19.14
C SER A 242 -25.05 4.22 -19.09
N ASN A 243 -25.15 2.89 -19.14
CA ASN A 243 -26.44 2.20 -19.07
C ASN A 243 -27.13 2.34 -17.71
N ALA A 244 -26.40 2.33 -16.59
CA ALA A 244 -26.99 2.52 -15.26
C ALA A 244 -27.72 3.87 -15.15
N ILE A 245 -27.14 4.93 -15.72
CA ILE A 245 -27.76 6.27 -15.76
C ILE A 245 -29.06 6.26 -16.60
N TYR A 246 -29.12 5.47 -17.67
CA TYR A 246 -30.33 5.36 -18.51
C TYR A 246 -31.47 4.56 -17.86
N TYR A 247 -31.20 3.74 -16.85
CA TYR A 247 -32.24 2.99 -16.11
C TYR A 247 -32.75 3.74 -14.84
N GLU A 248 -32.12 4.85 -14.46
CA GLU A 248 -32.54 5.71 -13.34
C GLU A 248 -33.33 6.98 -13.77
N LEU A 249 -33.67 7.09 -15.05
CA LEU A 249 -34.55 8.12 -15.64
C LEU A 249 -35.87 7.52 -16.11
#